data_AF-A0A7W1PZJ2-F1
#
_entry.id   AF-A0A7W1PZJ2-F1
#
_cell.length_a   1.000
_cell.length_b   1.000
_cell.length_c   1.000
_cell.angle_alpha   90.00
_cell.angle_beta   90.00
_cell.angle_gamma   90.00
#
_symmetry.space_group_name_H-M   'P 1'
#
loop_
_entity.id
_entity.type
_entity.pdbx_description
1 polymer ?
#
loop_
_entity_poly.entity_id
_entity_poly.type
_entity_poly.pdbx_seq_one_letter_code
_entity_poly.pdbx_strand_id
1 'polypeptide(L)'
;MVQNDAVQNEAVQNEPVQNEARIDVLVPHEAGIAALADVSGVRAVLYDPTEDLPPEADAAQVLIAPFLATGEVVAKLGQLPKLRMVQLLTAGAEAWVGKLPD
;
A
#
# COMPACT_ATOMS: atom_id res chain seq x y z
N MET A 1 37.97 -36.19 25.92
CA MET A 1 38.37 -34.77 26.10
C MET A 1 38.16 -34.10 24.76
N VAL A 2 37.33 -33.07 24.77
CA VAL A 2 36.46 -32.63 23.68
C VAL A 2 37.23 -31.88 22.58
N GLN A 3 37.04 -32.27 21.33
CA GLN A 3 37.27 -31.41 20.16
C GLN A 3 36.18 -30.34 20.17
N ASN A 4 36.57 -29.07 20.30
CA ASN A 4 35.65 -27.95 20.14
C ASN A 4 36.08 -27.19 18.89
N ASP A 5 35.36 -27.47 17.80
CA ASP A 5 35.45 -26.76 16.54
C ASP A 5 35.08 -25.30 16.74
N ALA A 6 36.00 -24.40 16.38
CA ALA A 6 35.72 -22.99 16.28
C ALA A 6 34.85 -22.76 15.04
N VAL A 7 33.53 -22.76 15.24
CA VAL A 7 32.56 -22.31 14.25
C VAL A 7 32.87 -20.86 13.91
N GLN A 8 33.27 -20.63 12.67
CA GLN A 8 33.49 -19.31 12.11
C GLN A 8 32.12 -18.61 12.04
N ASN A 9 31.98 -17.49 12.75
CA ASN A 9 30.81 -16.62 12.62
C ASN A 9 30.84 -16.03 11.20
N GLU A 10 30.02 -16.60 10.31
CA GLU A 10 29.71 -15.98 9.03
C GLU A 10 29.01 -14.66 9.30
N ALA A 11 29.70 -13.56 8.93
CA ALA A 11 29.06 -12.27 8.81
C ALA A 11 27.90 -12.43 7.83
N VAL A 12 26.66 -12.34 8.33
CA VAL A 12 25.48 -12.14 7.50
C VAL A 12 25.69 -10.80 6.81
N GLN A 13 26.25 -10.85 5.61
CA GLN A 13 26.31 -9.71 4.71
C GLN A 13 24.85 -9.42 4.37
N ASN A 14 24.28 -8.39 5.02
CA ASN A 14 23.03 -7.81 4.59
C ASN A 14 23.29 -7.24 3.20
N GLU A 15 23.03 -8.03 2.17
CA GLU A 15 23.00 -7.50 0.81
C GLU A 15 21.98 -6.36 0.78
N PRO A 16 22.34 -5.21 0.20
CA PRO A 16 21.40 -4.10 0.06
C PRO A 16 20.17 -4.63 -0.68
N VAL A 17 18.97 -4.44 -0.11
CA VAL A 17 17.72 -4.75 -0.79
C VAL A 17 17.65 -3.86 -2.03
N GLN A 18 18.07 -4.41 -3.18
CA GLN A 18 18.13 -3.71 -4.46
C GLN A 18 16.72 -3.55 -5.05
N ASN A 19 15.84 -2.82 -4.37
CA ASN A 19 14.57 -2.35 -4.94
C ASN A 19 13.93 -1.28 -4.05
N GLU A 20 14.36 -0.01 -4.12
CA GLU A 20 13.47 1.07 -3.67
C GLU A 20 12.39 1.32 -4.74
N ALA A 21 11.56 0.31 -5.01
CA ALA A 21 10.39 0.50 -5.85
C ALA A 21 9.41 1.38 -5.10
N ARG A 22 9.27 2.62 -5.57
CA ARG A 22 8.31 3.58 -5.03
C ARG A 22 6.89 3.01 -5.09
N ILE A 23 6.16 3.15 -3.98
CA ILE A 23 4.76 2.77 -3.83
C ILE A 23 3.90 4.03 -3.95
N ASP A 24 3.03 4.06 -4.96
CA ASP A 24 2.05 5.10 -5.17
C ASP A 24 0.74 4.73 -4.43
N VAL A 25 0.30 5.63 -3.55
CA VAL A 25 -0.82 5.45 -2.62
C VAL A 25 -1.89 6.50 -2.89
N LEU A 26 -3.08 6.07 -3.29
CA LEU A 26 -4.25 6.95 -3.37
C LEU A 26 -4.80 7.22 -1.96
N VAL A 27 -4.91 8.50 -1.60
CA VAL A 27 -5.45 8.93 -0.30
C VAL A 27 -6.68 9.83 -0.49
N PRO A 28 -7.73 9.68 0.33
CA PRO A 28 -8.99 10.39 0.13
C PRO A 28 -9.01 11.80 0.76
N HIS A 29 -8.00 12.15 1.56
CA HIS A 29 -7.92 13.43 2.27
C HIS A 29 -6.47 13.90 2.42
N GLU A 30 -6.25 15.21 2.52
CA GLU A 30 -4.93 15.83 2.71
C GLU A 30 -4.20 15.33 3.95
N ALA A 31 -4.92 14.94 5.01
CA ALA A 31 -4.33 14.34 6.20
C ALA A 31 -3.50 13.07 5.87
N GLY A 32 -3.90 12.30 4.86
CA GLY A 32 -3.15 11.15 4.37
C GLY A 32 -1.87 11.54 3.63
N ILE A 33 -1.87 12.66 2.89
CA ILE A 33 -0.67 13.22 2.27
C ILE A 33 0.33 13.59 3.37
N ALA A 34 -0.12 14.36 4.37
CA ALA A 34 0.72 14.80 5.47
C ALA A 34 1.29 13.63 6.29
N ALA A 35 0.49 12.60 6.56
CA ALA A 35 0.91 11.42 7.32
C ALA A 35 1.95 10.56 6.58
N LEU A 36 1.95 10.57 5.25
CA LEU A 36 2.86 9.78 4.42
C LEU A 36 4.07 10.57 3.89
N ALA A 37 4.14 11.88 4.14
CA ALA A 37 5.15 12.76 3.56
C ALA A 37 6.60 12.34 3.85
N ASP A 38 6.85 11.81 5.05
CA ASP A 38 8.18 11.40 5.51
C ASP A 38 8.45 9.88 5.35
N VAL A 39 7.55 9.14 4.69
CA VAL A 39 7.72 7.70 4.47
C VAL A 39 8.53 7.47 3.21
N SER A 40 9.81 7.12 3.38
CA SER A 40 10.71 6.79 2.27
C SER A 40 10.12 5.75 1.33
N GLY A 41 10.20 6.02 0.03
CA GLY A 41 9.67 5.11 -1.00
C GLY A 41 8.15 5.16 -1.17
N VAL A 42 7.43 6.05 -0.49
CA VAL A 42 5.98 6.24 -0.68
C VAL A 42 5.69 7.57 -1.37
N ARG A 43 4.76 7.56 -2.32
CA ARG A 43 4.17 8.76 -2.91
C ARG A 43 2.67 8.74 -2.70
N ALA A 44 2.19 9.64 -1.86
CA ALA A 44 0.77 9.83 -1.65
C ALA A 44 0.18 10.74 -2.75
N VAL A 45 -0.98 10.36 -3.28
CA VAL A 45 -1.71 11.11 -4.30
C VAL A 45 -3.15 11.28 -3.82
N LEU A 46 -3.62 12.52 -3.79
CA LEU A 46 -4.98 12.84 -3.39
C LEU A 46 -5.96 12.42 -4.48
N TYR A 47 -7.09 11.81 -4.09
CA TYR A 47 -8.22 11.59 -4.97
C TYR A 47 -9.52 11.94 -4.25
N ASP A 48 -10.53 12.36 -5.02
CA ASP A 48 -11.90 12.51 -4.53
C ASP A 48 -12.70 11.25 -4.93
N PRO A 49 -13.36 10.55 -3.98
CA PRO A 49 -14.15 9.36 -4.30
C PRO A 49 -15.39 9.65 -5.17
N THR A 50 -15.81 10.90 -5.28
CA THR A 50 -16.96 11.35 -6.07
C THR A 50 -16.59 11.86 -7.46
N GLU A 51 -15.30 12.13 -7.73
CA GLU A 51 -14.79 12.61 -9.01
C GLU A 51 -14.03 11.50 -9.78
N ASP A 52 -13.64 11.78 -11.02
CA ASP A 52 -12.79 10.89 -11.79
C ASP A 52 -11.42 10.69 -11.12
N LEU A 53 -10.85 9.51 -11.29
CA LEU A 53 -9.55 9.20 -10.70
C LEU A 53 -8.44 10.04 -11.35
N PRO A 54 -7.44 10.48 -10.58
CA PRO A 54 -6.31 11.21 -11.13
C PRO A 54 -5.47 10.30 -12.04
N PRO A 55 -4.71 10.83 -13.01
CA PRO A 55 -3.89 10.02 -13.92
C PRO A 55 -2.92 9.06 -13.22
N GLU A 56 -2.43 9.42 -12.03
CA GLU A 56 -1.55 8.59 -11.21
C GLU A 56 -2.20 7.28 -10.75
N ALA A 57 -3.53 7.17 -10.82
CA ALA A 57 -4.27 5.95 -10.50
C ALA A 57 -3.85 4.75 -11.37
N ASP A 58 -3.37 4.97 -12.60
CA ASP A 58 -2.82 3.93 -13.48
C ASP A 58 -1.57 3.24 -12.88
N ALA A 59 -0.85 3.95 -12.01
CA ALA A 59 0.35 3.46 -11.35
C ALA A 59 0.12 3.01 -9.90
N ALA A 60 -0.98 3.46 -9.29
CA ALA A 60 -1.28 3.25 -7.88
C ALA A 60 -1.33 1.76 -7.50
N GLN A 61 -0.59 1.39 -6.46
CA GLN A 61 -0.59 0.03 -5.92
C GLN A 61 -1.40 -0.09 -4.63
N VAL A 62 -1.66 1.02 -3.95
CA VAL A 62 -2.41 1.08 -2.70
C VAL A 62 -3.53 2.09 -2.81
N LEU A 63 -4.71 1.74 -2.30
CA LEU A 63 -5.82 2.67 -2.10
C LEU A 63 -6.16 2.73 -0.61
N ILE A 64 -6.20 3.93 -0.03
CA ILE A 64 -6.78 4.17 1.28
C ILE A 64 -8.24 4.54 1.07
N ALA A 65 -9.16 3.71 1.56
CA ALA A 65 -10.58 3.98 1.40
C ALA A 65 -11.05 5.07 2.38
N PRO A 66 -11.98 5.97 1.97
CA PRO A 66 -12.58 6.94 2.88
C PRO A 66 -13.37 6.25 3.98
N PHE A 67 -13.68 7.01 5.04
CA PHE A 67 -14.49 6.52 6.15
C PHE A 67 -15.87 6.05 5.66
N LEU A 68 -16.29 4.85 6.09
CA LEU A 68 -17.50 4.16 5.59
C LEU A 68 -17.54 4.09 4.06
N ALA A 69 -16.50 3.47 3.47
CA ALA A 69 -16.37 3.27 2.03
C ALA A 69 -17.72 2.92 1.37
N THR A 70 -18.20 3.83 0.53
CA THR A 70 -19.46 3.70 -0.19
C THR A 70 -19.29 2.76 -1.39
N GLY A 71 -20.40 2.29 -1.97
CA GLY A 71 -20.35 1.46 -3.19
C GLY A 71 -19.64 2.14 -4.38
N GLU A 72 -19.52 3.46 -4.37
CA GLU A 72 -18.85 4.25 -5.41
C GLU A 72 -17.34 4.01 -5.46
N VAL A 73 -16.67 3.91 -4.30
CA VAL A 73 -15.24 3.58 -4.24
C VAL A 73 -14.97 2.17 -4.75
N VAL A 74 -15.85 1.22 -4.40
CA VAL A 74 -15.76 -0.17 -4.88
C VAL A 74 -15.88 -0.24 -6.40
N ALA A 75 -16.80 0.53 -6.99
CA ALA A 75 -16.99 0.58 -8.44
C ALA A 75 -15.75 1.10 -9.20
N LYS A 76 -14.94 1.96 -8.57
CA LYS A 76 -13.71 2.51 -9.15
C LYS A 76 -12.51 1.55 -9.12
N LEU A 77 -12.55 0.47 -8.32
CA LEU A 77 -11.41 -0.47 -8.23
C LEU A 77 -11.05 -1.12 -9.56
N GLY A 78 -12.02 -1.35 -10.46
CA GLY A 78 -11.76 -1.88 -11.80
C GLY A 78 -10.92 -0.97 -12.69
N GLN A 79 -10.69 0.28 -12.30
CA GLN A 79 -9.89 1.27 -13.02
C GLN A 79 -8.44 1.34 -12.50
N LEU A 80 -8.06 0.50 -11.52
CA LEU A 80 -6.75 0.54 -10.88
C LEU A 80 -5.92 -0.69 -11.27
N PRO A 81 -5.28 -0.72 -12.46
CA PRO A 81 -4.68 -1.92 -13.04
C PRO A 81 -3.48 -2.47 -12.25
N LYS A 82 -2.90 -1.66 -11.35
CA LYS A 82 -1.77 -2.04 -10.50
C LYS A 82 -2.12 -2.18 -9.02
N LEU A 83 -3.40 -2.09 -8.66
CA LEU A 83 -3.85 -2.19 -7.27
C LEU A 83 -3.47 -3.55 -6.68
N ARG A 84 -2.88 -3.53 -5.48
CA ARG A 84 -2.45 -4.73 -4.73
C ARG A 84 -2.91 -4.72 -3.28
N MET A 85 -3.28 -3.56 -2.74
CA MET A 85 -3.67 -3.41 -1.34
C MET A 85 -4.75 -2.33 -1.18
N VAL A 86 -5.75 -2.62 -0.34
CA VAL A 86 -6.74 -1.63 0.13
C VAL A 86 -6.58 -1.49 1.64
N GLN A 87 -6.30 -0.27 2.09
CA GLN A 87 -6.22 0.08 3.51
C GLN A 87 -7.51 0.78 3.94
N LEU A 88 -8.13 0.29 5.00
CA LEU A 88 -9.33 0.89 5.56
C LEU A 88 -8.96 1.84 6.70
N LEU A 89 -9.63 2.99 6.77
CA LEU A 89 -9.52 3.95 7.88
C LEU A 89 -10.43 3.58 9.06
N THR A 90 -11.11 2.44 8.98
CA THR A 90 -11.91 1.85 10.06
C THR A 90 -11.57 0.37 10.19
N ALA A 91 -11.75 -0.19 11.38
CA ALA A 91 -11.52 -1.61 11.64
C ALA A 91 -12.54 -2.55 10.95
N GLY A 92 -13.47 -2.02 10.15
CA GLY A 92 -14.56 -2.78 9.57
C GLY A 92 -14.33 -3.12 8.09
N ALA A 93 -13.80 -4.31 7.82
CA ALA A 93 -13.65 -4.85 6.47
C ALA A 93 -14.91 -5.55 5.93
N GLU A 94 -16.02 -5.52 6.68
CA GLU A 94 -17.25 -6.25 6.39
C GLU A 94 -17.92 -5.79 5.10
N ALA A 95 -17.68 -4.55 4.66
CA ALA A 95 -18.19 -4.05 3.39
C ALA A 95 -17.55 -4.72 2.15
N TRP A 96 -16.39 -5.39 2.32
CA TRP A 96 -15.53 -5.89 1.23
C TRP A 96 -15.54 -7.41 1.08
N VAL A 97 -15.94 -8.14 2.13
CA VAL A 97 -16.03 -9.61 2.11
C VAL A 97 -16.98 -10.07 1.00
N GLY A 98 -16.51 -10.95 0.12
CA GLY A 98 -17.32 -11.53 -0.97
C GLY A 98 -17.55 -10.61 -2.18
N LYS A 99 -16.87 -9.45 -2.24
CA LYS A 99 -16.93 -8.52 -3.39
C LYS A 99 -15.60 -8.32 -4.10
N LEU A 100 -14.55 -9.01 -3.65
CA LEU A 100 -13.25 -9.02 -4.33
C LEU A 100 -13.25 -10.12 -5.40
N PRO A 101 -12.71 -9.85 -6.60
CA PRO A 101 -12.50 -10.87 -7.62
C PRO A 101 -11.42 -11.87 -7.18
N ASP A 102 -11.50 -13.08 -7.73
CA ASP A 102 -10.56 -14.19 -7.47
C ASP A 102 -9.12 -13.87 -7.88
#